data_AF-A0A4D7AWW2-F1
#
_entry.id   AF-A0A4D7AWW2-F1
#
_cell.length_a   1.000
_cell.length_b   1.000
_cell.length_c   1.000
_cell.angle_alpha   90.00
_cell.angle_beta   90.00
_cell.angle_gamma   90.00
#
_symmetry.space_group_name_H-M   'P 1'
#
loop_
_entity.id
_entity.type
_entity.pdbx_description
1 polymer ?
#
loop_
_entity_poly.entity_id
_entity_poly.type
_entity_poly.pdbx_seq_one_letter_code
_entity_poly.pdbx_strand_id
1 'polypeptide(L)'
;MSVKPAAGQKATLLTGDQDFKPLVDALVQEGMFVTLWYPPGETNSEIIRAADRRRPILLSQLADLLTPESRQRFALPHMRNFHPPEQAEPSDKRASWSLDDSRYALFRDGQDWLVIRSTSDPLNRLHIRHSNWDLLLLHMKEHNMQIPEEHHRIGAT
;
A
#
# COMPACT_ATOMS: atom_id res chain seq x y z
N MET A 1 -6.50 -35.03 25.06
CA MET A 1 -5.31 -35.35 24.24
C MET A 1 -5.08 -34.18 23.29
N SER A 2 -4.00 -33.41 23.50
CA SER A 2 -3.63 -32.32 22.60
C SER A 2 -2.61 -32.89 21.60
N VAL A 3 -3.04 -33.08 20.36
CA VAL A 3 -2.16 -33.60 19.30
C VAL A 3 -1.21 -32.48 18.90
N LYS A 4 0.07 -32.63 19.25
CA LYS A 4 1.13 -31.82 18.63
C LYS A 4 1.14 -32.13 17.14
N PRO A 5 1.01 -31.15 16.23
CA PRO A 5 1.20 -31.41 14.81
C PRO A 5 2.65 -31.90 14.59
N ALA A 6 2.79 -32.94 13.78
CA ALA A 6 4.08 -33.43 13.30
C ALA A 6 4.85 -32.28 12.62
N ALA A 7 6.18 -32.39 12.55
CA ALA A 7 7.02 -31.45 11.81
C ALA A 7 6.73 -31.54 10.30
N GLY A 8 5.61 -30.96 9.87
CA GLY A 8 5.19 -30.89 8.48
C GLY A 8 6.12 -29.98 7.70
N GLN A 9 6.40 -30.35 6.45
CA GLN A 9 7.17 -29.52 5.54
C GLN A 9 6.43 -28.21 5.31
N LYS A 10 7.16 -27.10 5.30
CA LYS A 10 6.60 -25.75 5.16
C LYS A 10 7.12 -25.11 3.89
N ALA A 11 6.23 -24.46 3.15
CA ALA A 11 6.60 -23.64 2.01
C ALA A 11 6.14 -22.20 2.24
N THR A 12 6.94 -21.24 1.78
CA THR A 12 6.53 -19.84 1.68
C THR A 12 6.61 -19.43 0.23
N LEU A 13 5.48 -18.99 -0.35
CA LEU A 13 5.42 -18.47 -1.70
C LEU A 13 5.19 -16.96 -1.66
N LEU A 14 5.90 -16.24 -2.52
CA LEU A 14 5.65 -14.84 -2.81
C LEU A 14 5.07 -14.74 -4.22
N THR A 15 3.76 -14.51 -4.32
CA THR A 15 3.08 -14.36 -5.62
C THR A 15 1.74 -13.64 -5.46
N GLY A 16 1.29 -13.00 -6.54
CA GLY A 16 -0.04 -12.40 -6.66
C GLY A 16 -0.89 -13.00 -7.78
N ASP A 17 -0.30 -13.83 -8.64
CA ASP A 17 -0.93 -14.26 -9.90
C ASP A 17 -1.74 -15.56 -9.70
N GLN A 18 -2.92 -15.63 -10.32
CA GLN A 18 -3.82 -16.78 -10.27
C GLN A 18 -3.18 -18.03 -10.88
N ASP A 19 -2.24 -17.88 -11.82
CA ASP A 19 -1.54 -18.99 -12.48
C ASP A 19 -0.74 -19.86 -11.49
N PHE A 20 -0.45 -19.37 -10.27
CA PHE A 20 0.19 -20.16 -9.23
C PHE A 20 -0.78 -20.98 -8.36
N LYS A 21 -2.09 -20.82 -8.54
CA LYS A 21 -3.10 -21.58 -7.77
C LYS A 21 -2.91 -23.10 -7.89
N PRO A 22 -2.69 -23.71 -9.08
CA PRO A 22 -2.47 -25.15 -9.17
C PRO A 22 -1.27 -25.64 -8.35
N LEU A 23 -0.20 -24.84 -8.27
CA LEU A 23 0.96 -25.16 -7.44
C LEU A 23 0.63 -25.11 -5.95
N VAL A 24 -0.09 -24.08 -5.51
CA VAL A 24 -0.53 -23.97 -4.11
C VAL A 24 -1.44 -25.15 -3.74
N ASP A 25 -2.40 -25.48 -4.60
CA ASP A 25 -3.31 -26.61 -4.38
C ASP A 25 -2.53 -27.93 -4.26
N ALA A 26 -1.57 -28.17 -5.14
CA ALA A 26 -0.75 -29.39 -5.12
C ALA A 26 0.07 -29.51 -3.82
N LEU A 27 0.72 -28.42 -3.38
CA LEU A 27 1.51 -28.42 -2.14
C LEU A 27 0.65 -28.72 -0.90
N VAL A 28 -0.56 -28.15 -0.86
CA VAL A 28 -1.51 -28.40 0.23
C VAL A 28 -2.03 -29.83 0.19
N GLN A 29 -2.32 -30.37 -1.00
CA GLN A 29 -2.76 -31.76 -1.18
C GLN A 29 -1.69 -32.78 -0.73
N GLU A 30 -0.41 -32.47 -0.95
CA GLU A 30 0.73 -33.27 -0.47
C GLU A 30 0.99 -33.08 1.05
N GLY A 31 0.12 -32.34 1.76
CA GLY A 31 0.20 -32.16 3.20
C GLY A 31 1.26 -31.15 3.66
N MET A 32 1.75 -30.28 2.75
CA MET A 32 2.63 -29.19 3.13
C MET A 32 1.84 -28.00 3.68
N PHE A 33 2.40 -27.34 4.70
CA PHE A 33 1.83 -26.10 5.23
C PHE A 33 2.33 -24.91 4.41
N VAL A 34 1.42 -24.26 3.69
CA VAL A 34 1.75 -23.18 2.75
C VAL A 34 1.45 -21.80 3.33
N THR A 35 2.47 -20.94 3.37
CA THR A 35 2.31 -19.51 3.66
C THR A 35 2.42 -18.70 2.37
N LEU A 36 1.33 -18.05 1.95
CA LEU A 36 1.32 -17.12 0.82
C LEU A 36 1.59 -15.70 1.28
N TRP A 37 2.62 -15.09 0.73
CA TRP A 37 2.90 -13.66 0.80
C TRP A 37 2.44 -13.01 -0.50
N TYR A 38 1.65 -11.94 -0.44
CA TYR A 38 0.97 -11.41 -1.62
C TYR A 38 0.74 -9.89 -1.57
N PRO A 39 0.76 -9.18 -2.71
CA PRO A 39 0.39 -7.76 -2.78
C PRO A 39 -1.14 -7.57 -2.60
N PRO A 40 -1.60 -6.78 -1.62
CA PRO A 40 -3.02 -6.59 -1.37
C PRO A 40 -3.71 -5.83 -2.51
N GLY A 41 -4.92 -6.28 -2.87
CA GLY A 41 -5.75 -5.62 -3.89
C GLY A 41 -5.34 -5.88 -5.35
N GLU A 42 -4.21 -6.55 -5.59
CA GLU A 42 -3.80 -7.03 -6.92
C GLU A 42 -3.84 -8.56 -7.03
N THR A 43 -3.88 -9.26 -5.88
CA THR A 43 -3.87 -10.71 -5.85
C THR A 43 -5.26 -11.31 -5.98
N ASN A 44 -5.40 -12.35 -6.82
CA ASN A 44 -6.66 -13.07 -6.98
C ASN A 44 -7.13 -13.72 -5.67
N SER A 45 -8.41 -13.56 -5.33
CA SER A 45 -8.96 -14.09 -4.08
C SER A 45 -8.91 -15.62 -3.97
N GLU A 46 -8.88 -16.35 -5.09
CA GLU A 46 -8.84 -17.81 -5.11
C GLU A 46 -7.50 -18.37 -4.64
N ILE A 47 -6.37 -17.79 -5.09
CA ILE A 47 -5.04 -18.23 -4.64
C ILE A 47 -4.82 -17.88 -3.16
N ILE A 48 -5.35 -16.73 -2.69
CA ILE A 48 -5.34 -16.37 -1.28
C ILE A 48 -6.07 -17.44 -0.45
N ARG A 49 -7.23 -17.91 -0.94
CA ARG A 49 -8.03 -18.93 -0.24
C ARG A 49 -7.36 -20.30 -0.23
N ALA A 50 -6.57 -20.63 -1.25
CA ALA A 50 -5.88 -21.92 -1.38
C ALA A 50 -4.76 -22.13 -0.34
N ALA A 51 -4.15 -21.05 0.18
CA ALA A 51 -3.07 -21.16 1.16
C ALA A 51 -3.56 -21.30 2.61
N ASP A 52 -2.84 -22.09 3.43
CA ASP A 52 -3.12 -22.25 4.86
C ASP A 52 -2.95 -20.94 5.64
N ARG A 53 -1.87 -20.22 5.34
CA ARG A 53 -1.55 -18.94 5.96
C ARG A 53 -1.35 -17.88 4.89
N ARG A 54 -1.84 -16.67 5.19
CA ARG A 54 -1.85 -15.53 4.27
C ARG A 54 -1.14 -14.36 4.94
N ARG A 55 -0.23 -13.71 4.24
CA ARG A 55 0.46 -12.51 4.69
C ARG A 55 0.43 -11.45 3.59
N PRO A 56 -0.37 -10.38 3.73
CA PRO A 56 -0.26 -9.26 2.81
C PRO A 56 1.14 -8.65 2.95
N ILE A 57 1.76 -8.32 1.82
CA ILE A 57 2.99 -7.54 1.76
C ILE A 57 2.61 -6.08 1.56
N LEU A 58 3.09 -5.23 2.47
CA LEU A 58 2.96 -3.78 2.36
C LEU A 58 4.27 -3.19 1.80
N LEU A 59 4.17 -2.07 1.12
CA LEU A 59 5.27 -1.29 0.56
C LEU A 59 6.25 -0.87 1.66
N SER A 60 5.75 -0.53 2.84
CA SER A 60 6.56 -0.27 4.04
C SER A 60 7.46 -1.46 4.40
N GLN A 61 6.93 -2.67 4.36
CA GLN A 61 7.68 -3.89 4.65
C GLN A 61 8.72 -4.18 3.56
N LEU A 62 8.41 -3.88 2.30
CA LEU A 62 9.38 -4.02 1.20
C LEU A 62 10.52 -3.01 1.35
N ALA A 63 10.23 -1.77 1.73
CA ALA A 63 11.24 -0.73 1.92
C ALA A 63 12.28 -1.11 2.99
N ASP A 64 11.85 -1.81 4.05
CA ASP A 64 12.75 -2.32 5.09
C ASP A 64 13.73 -3.38 4.55
N LEU A 65 13.36 -4.11 3.50
CA LEU A 65 14.21 -5.13 2.86
C LEU A 65 15.15 -4.55 1.81
N LEU A 66 14.95 -3.31 1.38
CA LEU A 66 15.77 -2.66 0.36
C LEU A 66 17.19 -2.38 0.88
N THR A 67 18.17 -2.52 -0.02
CA THR A 67 19.53 -2.04 0.23
C THR A 67 19.56 -0.52 0.43
N PRO A 68 20.57 0.04 1.11
CA PRO A 68 20.67 1.49 1.29
C PRO A 68 20.61 2.29 -0.02
N GLU A 69 21.24 1.79 -1.08
CA GLU A 69 21.18 2.39 -2.43
C GLU A 69 19.75 2.35 -3.01
N SER A 70 19.06 1.21 -2.88
CA SER A 70 17.69 1.07 -3.38
C SER A 70 16.71 1.96 -2.60
N ARG A 71 16.90 2.14 -1.29
CA ARG A 71 16.07 3.05 -0.47
C ARG A 71 16.18 4.51 -0.92
N GLN A 72 17.33 4.94 -1.43
CA GLN A 72 17.49 6.30 -1.96
C GLN A 72 16.73 6.48 -3.28
N ARG A 73 16.65 5.43 -4.12
CA ARG A 73 15.92 5.47 -5.40
C ARG A 73 14.41 5.29 -5.23
N PHE A 74 14.00 4.49 -4.25
CA PHE A 74 12.60 4.17 -3.94
C PHE A 74 12.23 4.71 -2.57
N ALA A 75 12.50 6.00 -2.34
CA ALA A 75 12.06 6.67 -1.13
C ALA A 75 10.53 6.52 -1.02
N LEU A 76 10.03 6.27 0.20
CA LEU A 76 8.59 6.21 0.42
C LEU A 76 8.02 7.63 0.52
N PRO A 77 6.72 7.82 0.20
CA PRO A 77 6.05 9.09 0.46
C PRO A 77 6.24 9.57 1.90
N HIS A 78 6.57 10.85 2.04
CA HIS A 78 6.81 11.44 3.35
C HIS A 78 5.49 11.93 3.94
N MET A 79 5.10 11.32 5.07
CA MET A 79 3.94 11.69 5.86
C MET A 79 4.36 12.62 7.00
N ARG A 80 3.81 13.82 7.06
CA ARG A 80 4.07 14.76 8.15
C ARG A 80 2.78 15.43 8.60
N ASN A 81 2.51 15.38 9.89
CA ASN A 81 1.45 16.19 10.49
C ASN A 81 1.98 17.59 10.71
N PHE A 82 1.23 18.58 10.24
CA PHE A 82 1.47 19.98 10.50
C PHE A 82 0.35 20.52 11.39
N HIS A 83 0.76 21.31 12.38
CA HIS A 83 -0.11 22.26 13.10
C HIS A 83 -0.53 23.39 12.13
N PRO A 84 -1.63 24.14 12.40
CA PRO A 84 -2.37 24.90 11.38
C PRO A 84 -1.55 26.05 10.76
N PRO A 85 -2.03 26.67 9.67
CA PRO A 85 -1.33 26.80 8.40
C PRO A 85 -0.15 27.78 8.45
N GLU A 86 0.96 27.41 9.10
CA GLU A 86 2.20 28.20 8.95
C GLU A 86 2.71 28.15 7.50
N GLN A 87 2.26 27.18 6.71
CA GLN A 87 2.56 27.06 5.30
C GLN A 87 1.32 27.35 4.45
N ALA A 88 1.46 28.29 3.53
CA ALA A 88 0.49 28.53 2.48
C ALA A 88 0.29 27.25 1.66
N GLU A 89 -0.96 26.90 1.36
CA GLU A 89 -1.25 25.80 0.45
C GLU A 89 -0.68 26.12 -0.94
N PRO A 90 -0.15 25.13 -1.67
CA PRO A 90 0.27 25.36 -3.05
C PRO A 90 -0.90 25.89 -3.88
N SER A 91 -0.60 26.78 -4.82
CA SER A 91 -1.62 27.38 -5.69
C SER A 91 -2.20 26.41 -6.72
N ASP A 92 -1.42 25.38 -7.12
CA ASP A 92 -1.80 24.45 -8.18
C ASP A 92 -2.57 23.23 -7.61
N LYS A 93 -3.81 23.48 -7.19
CA LYS A 93 -4.75 22.44 -6.76
C LYS A 93 -5.30 21.68 -7.97
N ARG A 94 -5.09 20.36 -7.99
CA ARG A 94 -5.50 19.48 -9.08
C ARG A 94 -6.80 18.74 -8.82
N ALA A 95 -7.04 18.34 -7.58
CA ALA A 95 -8.27 17.64 -7.19
C ALA A 95 -8.60 17.85 -5.72
N SER A 96 -9.85 17.55 -5.35
CA SER A 96 -10.24 17.36 -3.96
C SER A 96 -11.42 16.40 -3.86
N TRP A 97 -11.41 15.60 -2.81
CA TRP A 97 -12.44 14.62 -2.51
C TRP A 97 -12.64 14.53 -1.00
N SER A 98 -13.67 13.80 -0.58
CA SER A 98 -13.88 13.45 0.81
C SER A 98 -13.94 11.93 0.93
N LEU A 99 -13.37 11.40 2.00
CA LEU A 99 -13.42 9.99 2.35
C LEU A 99 -13.66 9.93 3.87
N ASP A 100 -14.72 9.23 4.26
CA ASP A 100 -15.26 9.26 5.64
C ASP A 100 -15.47 10.71 6.12
N ASP A 101 -14.96 11.04 7.32
CA ASP A 101 -15.03 12.38 7.92
C ASP A 101 -13.84 13.29 7.51
N SER A 102 -13.02 12.85 6.56
CA SER A 102 -11.81 13.57 6.13
C SER A 102 -11.95 14.18 4.75
N ARG A 103 -11.43 15.40 4.58
CA ARG A 103 -11.32 16.07 3.29
C ARG A 103 -9.89 15.99 2.78
N TYR A 104 -9.75 15.71 1.50
CA TYR A 104 -8.46 15.57 0.84
C TYR A 104 -8.36 16.60 -0.29
N ALA A 105 -7.17 17.16 -0.45
CA ALA A 105 -6.84 18.01 -1.60
C ALA A 105 -5.49 17.58 -2.16
N LEU A 106 -5.44 17.41 -3.47
CA LEU A 106 -4.23 17.08 -4.23
C LEU A 106 -3.72 18.34 -4.91
N PHE A 107 -2.42 18.56 -4.77
CA PHE A 107 -1.70 19.67 -5.35
C PHE A 107 -0.50 19.16 -6.14
N ARG A 108 -0.10 19.95 -7.14
CA ARG A 108 1.20 19.84 -7.78
C ARG A 108 2.10 20.93 -7.20
N ASP A 109 3.27 20.54 -6.72
CA ASP A 109 4.25 21.44 -6.12
C ASP A 109 5.59 21.22 -6.84
N GLY A 110 5.76 21.89 -7.98
CA GLY A 110 6.88 21.66 -8.89
C GLY A 110 6.88 20.25 -9.48
N GLN A 111 7.86 19.44 -9.08
CA GLN A 111 7.98 18.03 -9.49
C GLN A 111 7.28 17.05 -8.54
N ASP A 112 6.84 17.53 -7.38
CA ASP A 112 6.23 16.71 -6.35
C ASP A 112 4.70 16.79 -6.38
N TRP A 113 4.08 15.70 -5.97
CA TRP A 113 2.68 15.64 -5.62
C TRP A 113 2.53 15.82 -4.12
N LEU A 114 1.56 16.64 -3.72
CA LEU A 114 1.22 16.85 -2.32
C LEU A 114 -0.25 16.54 -2.11
N VAL A 115 -0.55 15.62 -1.20
CA VAL A 115 -1.90 15.41 -0.69
C VAL A 115 -1.98 15.95 0.72
N ILE A 116 -3.00 16.77 0.96
CA ILE A 116 -3.32 17.29 2.28
C ILE A 116 -4.64 16.67 2.73
N ARG A 117 -4.60 15.93 3.83
CA ARG A 117 -5.80 15.48 4.56
C ARG A 117 -6.11 16.48 5.66
N SER A 118 -7.34 16.99 5.65
CA SER A 118 -7.88 17.91 6.66
C SER A 118 -9.11 17.26 7.31
N THR A 119 -9.16 17.24 8.63
CA THR A 119 -10.30 16.71 9.39
C THR A 119 -11.09 17.86 10.02
N SER A 120 -12.10 17.54 10.83
CA SER A 120 -12.78 18.54 11.67
C SER A 120 -11.85 19.21 12.67
N ASP A 121 -10.75 18.56 13.06
CA ASP A 121 -9.69 19.17 13.85
C ASP A 121 -8.70 19.91 12.93
N PRO A 122 -8.68 21.26 12.97
CA PRO A 122 -7.77 22.06 12.14
C PRO A 122 -6.30 21.93 12.57
N LEU A 123 -6.02 21.40 13.77
CA LEU A 123 -4.66 21.23 14.29
C LEU A 123 -3.95 20.00 13.74
N ASN A 124 -4.67 19.11 13.04
CA ASN A 124 -4.15 17.83 12.59
C ASN A 124 -4.28 17.68 11.06
N ARG A 125 -3.45 18.43 10.33
CA ARG A 125 -3.36 18.32 8.87
C ARG A 125 -2.23 17.38 8.51
N LEU A 126 -2.57 16.28 7.85
CA LEU A 126 -1.59 15.32 7.36
C LEU A 126 -1.20 15.67 5.94
N HIS A 127 0.08 15.96 5.73
CA HIS A 127 0.68 16.22 4.43
C HIS A 127 1.42 14.96 3.98
N ILE A 128 1.14 14.52 2.77
CA ILE A 128 1.77 13.36 2.14
C ILE A 128 2.40 13.84 0.84
N ARG A 129 3.73 13.80 0.75
CA ARG A 129 4.46 14.33 -0.41
C ARG A 129 5.31 13.26 -1.08
N HIS A 130 5.28 13.21 -2.41
CA HIS A 130 6.16 12.36 -3.20
C HIS A 130 6.26 12.79 -4.68
N SER A 131 7.41 12.58 -5.31
CA SER A 131 7.63 12.90 -6.74
C SER A 131 7.02 11.84 -7.67
N ASN A 132 7.15 10.56 -7.31
CA ASN A 132 6.58 9.45 -8.07
C ASN A 132 5.09 9.29 -7.72
N TRP A 133 4.24 9.45 -8.74
CA TRP A 133 2.79 9.36 -8.65
C TRP A 133 2.29 7.96 -8.27
N ASP A 134 2.84 6.91 -8.89
CA ASP A 134 2.40 5.53 -8.65
C ASP A 134 2.70 5.09 -7.21
N LEU A 135 3.88 5.46 -6.70
CA LEU A 135 4.23 5.21 -5.30
C LEU A 135 3.33 5.99 -4.33
N LEU A 136 2.92 7.21 -4.68
CA LEU A 136 1.97 7.98 -3.88
C LEU A 136 0.60 7.28 -3.85
N LEU A 137 0.08 6.85 -5.00
CA LEU A 137 -1.19 6.12 -5.11
C LEU A 137 -1.16 4.83 -4.29
N LEU A 138 -0.11 4.02 -4.45
CA LEU A 138 0.05 2.76 -3.73
C LEU A 138 0.09 3.00 -2.22
N HIS A 139 0.92 3.94 -1.77
CA HIS A 139 1.06 4.28 -0.35
C HIS A 139 -0.25 4.80 0.25
N MET A 140 -0.97 5.67 -0.47
CA MET A 140 -2.26 6.16 -0.01
C MET A 140 -3.30 5.06 0.08
N LYS A 141 -3.31 4.11 -0.85
CA LYS A 141 -4.16 2.91 -0.81
C LYS A 141 -3.85 2.06 0.43
N GLU A 142 -2.59 1.82 0.74
CA GLU A 142 -2.17 1.05 1.93
C GLU A 142 -2.65 1.67 3.25
N HIS A 143 -2.71 3.00 3.32
CA HIS A 143 -3.18 3.72 4.49
C HIS A 143 -4.68 4.02 4.49
N ASN A 144 -5.47 3.41 3.58
CA ASN A 144 -6.91 3.64 3.42
C ASN A 144 -7.27 5.11 3.13
N MET A 145 -6.38 5.84 2.45
CA MET A 145 -6.57 7.24 2.05
C MET A 145 -6.68 7.36 0.53
N GLN A 146 -7.43 6.47 -0.10
CA GLN A 146 -7.40 6.26 -1.55
C GLN A 146 -7.73 7.54 -2.33
N ILE A 147 -6.94 7.82 -3.37
CA ILE A 147 -7.30 8.81 -4.38
C ILE A 147 -8.37 8.17 -5.29
N PRO A 148 -9.52 8.82 -5.53
CA PRO A 148 -10.55 8.33 -6.45
C PRO A 148 -10.00 8.03 -7.85
N GLU A 149 -10.49 6.98 -8.50
CA GLU A 149 -9.98 6.50 -9.80
C GLU A 149 -10.08 7.56 -10.91
N GLU A 150 -11.11 8.41 -10.87
CA GLU A 150 -11.28 9.53 -11.79
C GLU A 150 -10.13 10.54 -11.73
N HIS A 151 -9.37 10.56 -10.63
CA HIS A 151 -8.22 11.43 -10.42
C HIS A 151 -6.89 10.75 -10.73
N HIS A 152 -6.85 9.45 -11.02
CA HIS A 152 -5.58 8.74 -11.32
C HIS A 152 -4.92 9.24 -12.60
N ARG A 153 -5.71 9.73 -13.56
CA ARG A 153 -5.23 10.29 -14.83
C ARG A 153 -4.48 11.61 -14.67
N ILE A 154 -4.60 12.28 -13.52
CA ILE A 154 -3.97 13.57 -13.25
C ILE A 154 -2.44 13.44 -13.22
N GLY A 155 -1.92 12.29 -12.77
CA GLY A 155 -0.49 12.02 -12.73
C GLY A 155 0.10 11.33 -13.96
N ALA A 156 -0.72 11.03 -14.97
CA ALA A 156 -0.31 10.32 -16.18
C ALA A 156 0.12 11.24 -17.35
N THR A 157 0.14 12.56 -17.13
CA THR A 157 0.56 13.61 -18.08
C THR A 157 1.84 14.27 -17.64
#